data_AF-A0A2P2IGE9-F1
#
_entry.id   AF-A0A2P2IGE9-F1
#
_cell.length_a   1.000
_cell.length_b   1.000
_cell.length_c   1.000
_cell.angle_alpha   90.00
_cell.angle_beta   90.00
_cell.angle_gamma   90.00
#
_symmetry.space_group_name_H-M   'P 1'
#
loop_
_entity.id
_entity.type
_entity.pdbx_description
1 polymer ?
#
loop_
_entity_poly.entity_id
_entity_poly.type
_entity_poly.pdbx_seq_one_letter_code
_entity_poly.pdbx_strand_id
1 'polypeptide(L)'
;AMAVRMLGMLRVLQYRPPDNTMNEFRSGLVAGQKYVVQPIIAWLLQSPNELKKRAFLAKFLVKLDVPQEFLGDVDISDTYTKYEELVEQFKEVHREHESLLNSGYSTAELRNDMSAMEEERDLLTQRIAKSRQRVQANAGYEGALESATNLRTQKEKQKEIASQRATMIEMNETSRQRLKRLENLIKEMRKASIGTTPDGIIRRLEEDVNVNNYMVTEKLPND
;
A
#
# COMPACT_ATOMS: atom_id res chain seq x y z
N ALA A 1 1.14 -21.93 41.74
CA ALA A 1 -0.11 -21.68 41.00
C ALA A 1 -0.01 -20.49 40.02
N MET A 2 0.44 -19.30 40.45
CA MET A 2 0.44 -18.09 39.61
C MET A 2 1.47 -18.13 38.46
N ALA A 3 2.70 -18.57 38.73
CA ALA A 3 3.74 -18.70 37.70
C ALA A 3 3.38 -19.69 36.59
N VAL A 4 2.66 -20.78 36.92
CA VAL A 4 2.17 -21.76 35.94
C VAL A 4 1.12 -21.14 35.01
N ARG A 5 0.23 -20.28 35.55
CA ARG A 5 -0.73 -19.53 34.74
C ARG A 5 -0.04 -18.52 33.82
N MET A 6 0.99 -17.83 34.32
CA MET A 6 1.79 -16.90 33.50
C MET A 6 2.52 -17.63 32.38
N LEU A 7 3.13 -18.79 32.64
CA LEU A 7 3.74 -19.64 31.62
C LEU A 7 2.73 -20.16 30.59
N GLY A 8 1.53 -20.55 31.04
CA GLY A 8 0.44 -20.95 30.15
C GLY A 8 0.03 -19.82 29.21
N MET A 9 -0.13 -18.60 29.75
CA MET A 9 -0.45 -17.42 28.94
C MET A 9 0.67 -17.05 27.96
N LEU A 10 1.94 -17.11 28.39
CA LEU A 10 3.08 -16.86 27.50
C LEU A 10 3.17 -17.89 26.38
N ARG A 11 2.84 -19.16 26.65
CA ARG A 11 2.75 -20.20 25.63
C ARG A 11 1.64 -19.94 24.63
N VAL A 12 0.46 -19.54 25.11
CA VAL A 12 -0.68 -19.15 24.27
C VAL A 12 -0.35 -17.95 23.38
N LEU A 13 0.37 -16.97 23.93
CA LEU A 13 0.86 -15.82 23.19
C LEU A 13 2.04 -16.16 22.25
N GLN A 14 2.55 -17.40 22.28
CA GLN A 14 3.71 -17.88 21.53
C GLN A 14 5.00 -17.09 21.81
N TYR A 15 5.20 -16.68 23.06
CA TYR A 15 6.47 -16.07 23.47
C TYR A 15 7.60 -17.11 23.41
N ARG A 16 8.68 -16.78 22.70
CA ARG A 16 9.91 -17.56 22.68
C ARG A 16 10.97 -16.84 23.52
N PRO A 17 11.43 -17.43 24.64
CA PRO A 17 12.48 -16.83 25.44
C PRO A 17 13.81 -16.84 24.65
N PRO A 18 14.61 -15.77 24.74
CA PRO A 18 15.95 -15.73 24.14
C PRO A 18 16.90 -16.63 24.94
N ASP A 19 17.49 -17.62 24.26
CA ASP A 19 18.70 -18.37 24.62
C ASP A 19 18.83 -19.07 26.00
N ASN A 20 17.80 -19.13 26.84
CA ASN A 20 17.87 -19.88 28.12
C ASN A 20 17.35 -21.31 28.02
N THR A 21 17.98 -22.23 28.76
CA THR A 21 17.39 -23.55 28.99
C THR A 21 16.00 -23.39 29.61
N MET A 22 15.01 -24.14 29.11
CA MET A 22 13.59 -24.02 29.50
C MET A 22 13.40 -24.09 31.04
N ASN A 23 14.29 -24.79 31.74
CA ASN A 23 14.28 -24.95 33.18
C ASN A 23 14.78 -23.69 33.93
N GLU A 24 15.85 -23.05 33.44
CA GLU A 24 16.33 -21.78 33.98
C GLU A 24 15.33 -20.65 33.74
N PHE A 25 14.67 -20.63 32.58
CA PHE A 25 13.60 -19.67 32.30
C PHE A 25 12.41 -19.83 33.27
N ARG A 26 11.97 -21.08 33.51
CA ARG A 26 10.89 -21.37 34.47
C ARG A 26 11.27 -20.99 35.90
N SER A 27 12.49 -21.34 36.33
CA SER A 27 13.02 -20.99 37.64
C SER A 27 13.15 -19.47 37.81
N GLY A 28 13.72 -18.78 36.81
CA GLY A 28 13.91 -17.34 36.83
C GLY A 28 12.61 -16.55 36.78
N LEU A 29 11.56 -17.07 36.13
CA LEU A 29 10.22 -16.48 36.16
C LEU A 29 9.55 -16.66 37.54
N VAL A 30 9.72 -17.82 38.19
CA VAL A 30 9.22 -18.07 39.55
C VAL A 30 9.95 -17.19 40.57
N ALA A 31 11.25 -17.00 40.40
CA ALA A 31 12.10 -16.16 41.25
C ALA A 31 12.02 -14.66 40.95
N GLY A 32 11.28 -14.24 39.90
CA GLY A 32 11.11 -12.83 39.54
C GLY A 32 12.39 -12.14 39.05
N GLN A 33 13.31 -12.90 38.43
CA GLN A 33 14.62 -12.37 38.04
C GLN A 33 14.48 -11.33 36.92
N LYS A 34 15.09 -10.15 37.15
CA LYS A 34 14.96 -8.98 36.28
C LYS A 34 15.34 -9.27 34.82
N TYR A 35 16.38 -10.07 34.59
CA TYR A 35 16.85 -10.42 33.25
C TYR A 35 15.88 -11.35 32.48
N VAL A 36 14.94 -12.02 33.17
CA VAL A 36 13.90 -12.86 32.56
C VAL A 36 12.62 -12.05 32.35
N VAL A 37 12.23 -11.22 33.32
CA VAL A 37 10.97 -10.48 33.29
C VAL A 37 11.02 -9.28 32.34
N GLN A 38 12.15 -8.56 32.26
CA GLN A 38 12.26 -7.38 31.41
C GLN A 38 12.10 -7.67 29.90
N PRO A 39 12.72 -8.72 29.33
CA PRO A 39 12.49 -9.09 27.93
C PRO A 39 11.03 -9.48 27.64
N ILE A 40 10.34 -10.11 28.59
CA ILE A 40 8.91 -10.46 28.45
C ILE A 40 8.07 -9.18 28.34
N ILE A 41 8.28 -8.23 29.25
CA ILE A 41 7.53 -6.96 29.24
C ILE A 41 7.85 -6.16 27.98
N ALA A 42 9.12 -6.07 27.60
CA ALA A 42 9.54 -5.39 26.38
C ALA A 42 8.83 -5.97 25.14
N TRP A 43 8.78 -7.30 25.04
CA TRP A 43 8.08 -7.98 23.95
C TRP A 43 6.57 -7.75 23.97
N LEU A 44 5.93 -7.80 25.16
CA LEU A 44 4.50 -7.53 25.30
C LEU A 44 4.11 -6.10 24.85
N LEU A 45 5.03 -5.15 25.03
CA LEU A 45 4.80 -3.74 24.68
C LEU A 45 5.13 -3.41 23.22
N GLN A 46 5.90 -4.25 22.51
CA GLN A 46 6.26 -4.02 21.10
C GLN A 46 5.05 -4.11 20.16
N SER A 47 4.17 -5.12 20.35
CA SER A 47 3.03 -5.38 19.46
C SER A 47 1.73 -5.65 20.23
N PRO A 48 1.18 -4.66 20.97
CA PRO A 48 0.02 -4.88 21.83
C PRO A 48 -1.24 -5.29 21.05
N ASN A 49 -1.43 -4.79 19.83
CA ASN A 49 -2.61 -5.11 19.01
C ASN A 49 -2.58 -6.55 18.49
N GLU A 50 -1.42 -7.02 18.02
CA GLU A 50 -1.24 -8.41 17.59
C GLU A 50 -1.43 -9.39 18.76
N LEU A 51 -0.90 -9.03 19.93
CA LEU A 51 -1.02 -9.86 21.13
C LEU A 51 -2.44 -9.91 21.67
N LYS A 52 -3.19 -8.80 21.62
CA LYS A 52 -4.63 -8.78 21.92
C LYS A 52 -5.41 -9.71 20.98
N LYS A 53 -5.13 -9.63 19.67
CA LYS A 53 -5.75 -10.50 18.66
C LYS A 53 -5.43 -11.98 18.93
N ARG A 54 -4.18 -12.30 19.24
CA ARG A 54 -3.76 -13.67 19.58
C ARG A 54 -4.42 -14.17 20.86
N ALA A 55 -4.52 -13.35 21.90
CA ALA A 55 -5.22 -13.69 23.13
C ALA A 55 -6.73 -13.95 22.89
N PHE A 56 -7.36 -13.13 22.04
CA PHE A 56 -8.74 -13.32 21.62
C PHE A 56 -8.93 -14.65 20.89
N LEU A 57 -8.11 -14.91 19.85
CA LEU A 57 -8.17 -16.15 19.07
C LEU A 57 -7.92 -17.39 19.92
N ALA A 58 -7.01 -17.31 20.89
CA ALA A 58 -6.71 -18.43 21.77
C ALA A 58 -7.91 -18.91 22.58
N LYS A 59 -8.86 -18.02 22.92
CA LYS A 59 -10.09 -18.41 23.62
C LYS A 59 -10.93 -19.40 22.80
N PHE A 60 -10.85 -19.32 21.47
CA PHE A 60 -11.68 -20.11 20.55
C PHE A 60 -10.90 -21.22 19.83
N LEU A 61 -9.58 -21.07 19.66
CA LEU A 61 -8.74 -22.00 18.91
C LEU A 61 -7.97 -23.00 19.76
N VAL A 62 -7.87 -22.78 21.09
CA VAL A 62 -7.29 -23.77 21.98
C VAL A 62 -8.30 -24.91 22.13
N LYS A 63 -7.99 -26.07 21.54
CA LYS A 63 -8.85 -27.25 21.59
C LYS A 63 -9.10 -27.68 23.03
N LEU A 64 -10.33 -28.08 23.31
CA LEU A 64 -10.69 -28.80 24.52
C LEU A 64 -10.05 -30.20 24.45
N ASP A 65 -9.23 -30.53 25.43
CA ASP A 65 -8.62 -31.86 25.54
C ASP A 65 -9.64 -32.82 26.15
N VAL A 66 -10.37 -33.54 25.29
CA VAL A 66 -11.36 -34.55 25.70
C VAL A 66 -10.64 -35.90 25.78
N PRO A 67 -10.60 -36.56 26.96
CA PRO A 67 -9.96 -37.86 27.08
C PRO A 67 -10.61 -38.89 26.15
N GLN A 68 -9.78 -39.76 25.55
CA GLN A 68 -10.22 -40.75 24.57
C GLN A 68 -11.28 -41.72 25.10
N GLU A 69 -11.33 -41.93 26.42
CA GLU A 69 -12.34 -42.74 27.11
C GLU A 69 -13.77 -42.21 26.91
N PHE A 70 -13.93 -40.89 26.77
CA PHE A 70 -15.24 -40.24 26.54
C PHE A 70 -15.58 -40.11 25.05
N LEU A 71 -14.57 -40.16 24.17
CA LEU A 71 -14.77 -40.13 22.71
C LEU A 71 -15.27 -41.47 22.16
N GLY A 72 -15.31 -42.54 22.96
CA GLY A 72 -15.93 -43.81 22.59
C GLY A 72 -17.46 -43.79 22.59
N ASP A 73 -18.07 -42.79 23.26
CA ASP A 73 -19.50 -42.56 23.23
C ASP A 73 -19.89 -41.83 21.92
N VAL A 74 -20.87 -42.40 21.20
CA VAL A 74 -21.31 -41.92 19.88
C VAL A 74 -21.85 -40.48 19.97
N ASP A 75 -22.60 -40.16 21.03
CA ASP A 75 -23.20 -38.82 21.18
C ASP A 75 -22.12 -37.75 21.47
N ILE A 76 -21.08 -38.12 22.23
CA ILE A 76 -19.96 -37.23 22.56
C ILE A 76 -19.07 -37.04 21.33
N SER A 77 -18.80 -38.12 20.59
CA SER A 77 -18.03 -38.06 19.34
C SER A 77 -18.72 -37.15 18.30
N ASP A 78 -20.01 -37.34 18.06
CA ASP A 78 -20.77 -36.51 17.10
C ASP A 78 -20.79 -35.03 17.50
N THR A 79 -20.90 -34.76 18.81
CA THR A 79 -20.84 -33.39 19.34
C THR A 79 -19.45 -32.77 19.16
N TYR A 80 -18.39 -33.56 19.37
CA TYR A 80 -17.02 -33.12 19.17
C TYR A 80 -16.73 -32.81 17.69
N THR A 81 -17.25 -33.61 16.75
CA THR A 81 -17.14 -33.33 15.30
C THR A 81 -17.82 -32.01 14.94
N LYS A 82 -19.04 -31.76 15.42
CA LYS A 82 -19.75 -30.48 15.21
C LYS A 82 -18.98 -29.29 15.80
N TYR A 83 -18.33 -29.49 16.95
CA TYR A 83 -17.46 -28.48 17.55
C TYR A 83 -16.26 -28.17 16.65
N GLU A 84 -15.58 -29.18 16.10
CA GLU A 84 -14.45 -28.95 15.20
C GLU A 84 -14.87 -28.24 13.90
N GLU A 85 -16.03 -28.59 13.34
CA GLU A 85 -16.62 -27.90 12.19
C GLU A 85 -16.88 -26.41 12.49
N LEU A 86 -17.46 -26.10 13.65
CA LEU A 86 -17.75 -24.72 14.04
C LEU A 86 -16.46 -23.91 14.28
N VAL A 87 -15.41 -24.54 14.82
CA VAL A 87 -14.09 -23.92 14.96
C VAL A 87 -13.49 -23.60 13.60
N GLU A 88 -13.67 -24.45 12.59
CA GLU A 88 -13.18 -24.18 11.23
C GLU A 88 -13.96 -23.05 10.55
N GLN A 89 -15.30 -23.04 10.68
CA GLN A 89 -16.14 -21.93 10.22
C GLN A 89 -15.74 -20.60 10.88
N PHE A 90 -15.43 -20.61 12.18
CA PHE A 90 -14.93 -19.44 12.88
C PHE A 90 -13.63 -18.91 12.27
N LYS A 91 -12.68 -19.78 11.90
CA LYS A 91 -11.42 -19.36 11.27
C LYS A 91 -11.66 -18.69 9.92
N GLU A 92 -12.55 -19.25 9.11
CA GLU A 92 -12.90 -18.72 7.79
C GLU A 92 -13.52 -17.32 7.91
N VAL A 93 -14.58 -17.19 8.71
CA VAL A 93 -15.28 -15.91 8.92
C VAL A 93 -14.34 -14.87 9.54
N HIS A 94 -13.54 -15.25 10.52
CA HIS A 94 -12.58 -14.32 11.14
C HIS A 94 -11.51 -13.87 10.14
N ARG A 95 -11.04 -14.76 9.23
CA ARG A 95 -10.08 -14.42 8.19
C ARG A 95 -10.67 -13.44 7.18
N GLU A 96 -11.92 -13.66 6.77
CA GLU A 96 -12.64 -12.76 5.86
C GLU A 96 -12.83 -11.37 6.49
N HIS A 97 -13.30 -11.32 7.75
CA HIS A 97 -13.45 -10.07 8.49
C HIS A 97 -12.14 -9.27 8.59
N GLU A 98 -11.02 -9.96 8.88
CA GLU A 98 -9.69 -9.32 8.89
C GLU A 98 -9.25 -8.84 7.51
N SER A 99 -9.56 -9.58 6.45
CA SER A 99 -9.32 -9.14 5.08
C SER A 99 -10.09 -7.87 4.76
N LEU A 100 -11.36 -7.78 5.16
CA LEU A 100 -12.21 -6.61 4.95
C LEU A 100 -11.72 -5.39 5.74
N LEU A 101 -11.33 -5.55 7.01
CA LEU A 101 -10.74 -4.47 7.80
C LEU A 101 -9.43 -3.94 7.20
N ASN A 102 -8.59 -4.83 6.65
CA ASN A 102 -7.31 -4.46 6.04
C ASN A 102 -7.43 -4.05 4.57
N SER A 103 -8.63 -4.10 3.96
CA SER A 103 -8.84 -3.80 2.54
C SER A 103 -8.63 -2.32 2.17
N GLY A 104 -8.25 -1.47 3.13
CA GLY A 104 -7.72 -0.13 2.88
C GLY A 104 -8.76 0.92 2.51
N TYR A 105 -9.98 0.53 2.12
CA TYR A 105 -11.08 1.45 1.95
C TYR A 105 -11.72 1.74 3.31
N SER A 106 -11.23 2.79 3.96
CA SER A 106 -11.95 3.36 5.10
C SER A 106 -13.29 3.87 4.58
N THR A 107 -14.37 3.15 4.86
CA THR A 107 -15.74 3.58 4.57
C THR A 107 -16.04 4.95 5.19
N ALA A 108 -15.29 5.35 6.22
CA ALA A 108 -15.34 6.67 6.80
C ALA A 108 -14.74 7.76 5.88
N GLU A 109 -13.64 7.49 5.18
CA GLU A 109 -13.06 8.45 4.21
C GLU A 109 -14.01 8.64 3.02
N LEU A 110 -14.54 7.55 2.47
CA LEU A 110 -15.56 7.62 1.41
C LEU A 110 -16.80 8.39 1.86
N ARG A 111 -17.26 8.16 3.10
CA ARG A 111 -18.41 8.89 3.65
C ARG A 111 -18.12 10.38 3.82
N ASN A 112 -16.92 10.73 4.27
CA ASN A 112 -16.50 12.12 4.43
C ASN A 112 -16.41 12.83 3.06
N ASP A 113 -15.82 12.15 2.06
CA ASP A 113 -15.72 12.66 0.69
C ASP A 113 -17.11 12.86 0.07
N MET A 114 -18.01 11.89 0.22
CA MET A 114 -19.41 12.03 -0.22
C MET A 114 -20.09 13.24 0.44
N SER A 115 -19.93 13.42 1.75
CA SER A 115 -20.51 14.57 2.47
C SER A 115 -19.95 15.89 1.94
N ALA A 116 -18.63 15.97 1.70
CA ALA A 116 -18.00 17.16 1.15
C ALA A 116 -18.49 17.48 -0.27
N MET A 117 -18.63 16.45 -1.12
CA MET A 117 -19.15 16.59 -2.48
C MET A 117 -20.63 17.05 -2.47
N GLU A 118 -21.45 16.56 -1.54
CA GLU A 118 -22.84 16.98 -1.39
C GLU A 118 -22.94 18.45 -0.95
N GLU A 119 -22.12 18.88 0.02
CA GLU A 119 -22.05 20.27 0.45
C GLU A 119 -21.58 21.21 -0.69
N GLU A 120 -20.55 20.80 -1.45
CA GLU A 120 -20.07 21.56 -2.59
C GLU A 120 -21.16 21.68 -3.68
N ARG A 121 -21.86 20.59 -3.99
CA ARG A 121 -22.98 20.58 -4.93
C ARG A 121 -24.05 21.58 -4.50
N ASP A 122 -24.42 21.60 -3.23
CA ASP A 122 -25.47 22.49 -2.73
C ASP A 122 -25.03 23.96 -2.78
N LEU A 123 -23.77 24.25 -2.41
CA LEU A 123 -23.20 25.59 -2.53
C LEU A 123 -23.15 26.07 -3.99
N LEU A 124 -22.71 25.21 -4.91
CA LEU A 124 -22.69 25.50 -6.35
C LEU A 124 -24.10 25.75 -6.88
N THR A 125 -25.07 24.93 -6.49
CA THR A 125 -26.47 25.07 -6.90
C THR A 125 -27.05 26.41 -6.44
N GLN A 126 -26.83 26.80 -5.18
CA GLN A 126 -27.25 28.11 -4.67
C GLN A 126 -26.54 29.27 -5.41
N ARG A 127 -25.25 29.14 -5.70
CA ARG A 127 -24.49 30.15 -6.43
C ARG A 127 -24.99 30.29 -7.87
N ILE A 128 -25.29 29.18 -8.55
CA ILE A 128 -25.88 29.16 -9.89
C ILE A 128 -27.26 29.81 -9.86
N ALA A 129 -28.11 29.50 -8.89
CA ALA A 129 -29.44 30.11 -8.76
C ALA A 129 -29.34 31.65 -8.62
N LYS A 130 -28.45 32.13 -7.72
CA LYS A 130 -28.20 33.57 -7.55
C LYS A 130 -27.66 34.22 -8.83
N SER A 131 -26.76 33.54 -9.54
CA SER A 131 -26.18 34.04 -10.80
C SER A 131 -27.24 34.11 -11.90
N ARG A 132 -28.05 33.05 -12.07
CA ARG A 132 -29.16 33.01 -13.04
C ARG A 132 -30.14 34.15 -12.80
N GLN A 133 -30.53 34.38 -11.55
CA GLN A 133 -31.44 35.48 -11.21
C GLN A 133 -30.90 36.85 -11.64
N ARG A 134 -29.60 37.11 -11.45
CA ARG A 134 -28.96 38.37 -11.89
C ARG A 134 -28.88 38.49 -13.41
N VAL A 135 -28.59 37.39 -14.10
CA VAL A 135 -28.45 37.37 -15.57
C VAL A 135 -29.80 37.51 -16.26
N GLN A 136 -30.84 36.84 -15.76
CA GLN A 136 -32.21 36.91 -16.27
C GLN A 136 -32.85 38.30 -16.10
N ALA A 137 -32.33 39.14 -15.20
CA ALA A 137 -32.78 40.51 -15.05
C ALA A 137 -32.41 41.41 -16.25
N ASN A 138 -31.48 40.98 -17.11
CA ASN A 138 -31.08 41.74 -18.30
C ASN A 138 -31.92 41.35 -19.52
N ALA A 139 -32.28 42.34 -20.34
CA ALA A 139 -32.97 42.10 -21.61
C ALA A 139 -32.06 41.34 -22.60
N GLY A 140 -32.61 40.35 -23.31
CA GLY A 140 -31.85 39.58 -24.31
C GLY A 140 -30.81 38.61 -23.72
N TYR A 141 -30.91 38.27 -22.42
CA TYR A 141 -29.91 37.44 -21.74
C TYR A 141 -29.70 36.06 -22.37
N GLU A 142 -30.73 35.47 -23.00
CA GLU A 142 -30.66 34.13 -23.61
C GLU A 142 -29.65 34.08 -24.75
N GLY A 143 -29.72 35.03 -25.69
CA GLY A 143 -28.78 35.10 -26.81
C GLY A 143 -27.34 35.44 -26.38
N ALA A 144 -27.20 36.28 -25.34
CA ALA A 144 -25.91 36.57 -24.75
C ALA A 144 -25.31 35.35 -24.04
N LEU A 145 -26.14 34.56 -23.35
CA LEU A 145 -25.73 33.34 -22.67
C LEU A 145 -25.30 32.27 -23.67
N GLU A 146 -26.07 32.07 -24.75
CA GLU A 146 -25.72 31.14 -25.83
C GLU A 146 -24.37 31.50 -26.47
N SER A 147 -24.18 32.78 -26.78
CA SER A 147 -22.91 33.29 -27.32
C SER A 147 -21.74 33.07 -26.35
N ALA A 148 -21.95 33.31 -25.05
CA ALA A 148 -20.95 33.06 -24.02
C ALA A 148 -20.62 31.57 -23.86
N THR A 149 -21.63 30.68 -23.95
CA THR A 149 -21.39 29.23 -23.92
C THR A 149 -20.58 28.77 -25.12
N ASN A 150 -20.89 29.26 -26.32
CA ASN A 150 -20.14 28.94 -27.53
C ASN A 150 -18.69 29.42 -27.41
N LEU A 151 -18.48 30.65 -26.94
CA LEU A 151 -17.13 31.18 -26.72
C LEU A 151 -16.34 30.36 -25.69
N ARG A 152 -16.97 29.93 -24.59
CA ARG A 152 -16.34 29.07 -23.57
C ARG A 152 -15.88 27.75 -24.17
N THR A 153 -16.76 27.05 -24.89
CA THR A 153 -16.44 25.78 -25.54
C THR A 153 -15.31 25.92 -26.56
N GLN A 154 -15.32 26.99 -27.36
CA GLN A 154 -14.21 27.24 -28.31
C GLN A 154 -12.89 27.53 -27.60
N LYS A 155 -12.89 28.26 -26.48
CA LYS A 155 -11.67 28.51 -25.68
C LYS A 155 -11.14 27.24 -25.02
N GLU A 156 -12.01 26.37 -24.51
CA GLU A 156 -11.62 25.07 -23.95
C GLU A 156 -10.97 24.20 -25.02
N LYS A 157 -11.58 24.10 -26.19
CA LYS A 157 -11.01 23.38 -27.35
C LYS A 157 -9.68 23.98 -27.79
N GLN A 158 -9.56 25.32 -27.82
CA GLN A 158 -8.30 25.99 -28.14
C GLN A 158 -7.20 25.63 -27.13
N LYS A 159 -7.51 25.62 -25.83
CA LYS A 159 -6.57 25.25 -24.77
C LYS A 159 -6.12 23.80 -24.88
N GLU A 160 -7.06 22.89 -25.17
CA GLU A 160 -6.76 21.47 -25.38
C GLU A 160 -5.81 21.27 -26.58
N ILE A 161 -6.13 21.88 -27.73
CA ILE A 161 -5.27 21.81 -28.92
C ILE A 161 -3.89 22.43 -28.64
N ALA A 162 -3.82 23.52 -27.89
CA ALA A 162 -2.55 24.13 -27.52
C ALA A 162 -1.70 23.21 -26.63
N SER A 163 -2.33 22.53 -25.67
CA SER A 163 -1.67 21.53 -24.81
C SER A 163 -1.16 20.35 -25.63
N GLN A 164 -2.01 19.78 -26.49
CA GLN A 164 -1.63 18.68 -27.38
C GLN A 164 -0.49 19.08 -28.31
N ARG A 165 -0.53 20.30 -28.87
CA ARG A 165 0.54 20.82 -29.71
C ARG A 165 1.86 20.94 -28.94
N ALA A 166 1.83 21.44 -27.71
CA ALA A 166 3.04 21.53 -26.88
C ALA A 166 3.65 20.15 -26.64
N THR A 167 2.83 19.17 -26.23
CA THR A 167 3.27 17.78 -26.04
C THR A 167 3.82 17.17 -27.34
N MET A 168 3.17 17.39 -28.48
CA MET A 168 3.65 16.87 -29.76
C MET A 168 4.97 17.50 -30.20
N ILE A 169 5.17 18.79 -29.92
CA ILE A 169 6.45 19.46 -30.18
C ILE A 169 7.55 18.84 -29.32
N GLU A 170 7.31 18.65 -28.03
CA GLU A 170 8.25 18.01 -27.11
C GLU A 170 8.59 16.58 -27.56
N MET A 171 7.59 15.76 -27.90
CA MET A 171 7.79 14.41 -28.42
C MET A 171 8.61 14.39 -29.72
N ASN A 172 8.37 15.35 -30.61
CA ASN A 172 9.12 15.47 -31.87
C ASN A 172 10.58 15.86 -31.59
N GLU A 173 10.82 16.81 -30.70
CA GLU A 173 12.14 17.22 -30.21
C GLU A 173 12.91 16.01 -29.65
N THR A 174 12.31 15.25 -28.74
CA THR A 174 12.92 14.04 -28.17
C THR A 174 13.21 12.99 -29.25
N SER A 175 12.29 12.78 -30.18
CA SER A 175 12.46 11.82 -31.28
C SER A 175 13.58 12.24 -32.23
N ARG A 176 13.69 13.53 -32.56
CA ARG A 176 14.79 14.10 -33.35
C ARG A 176 16.14 13.95 -32.65
N GLN A 177 16.19 14.22 -31.34
CA GLN A 177 17.41 14.00 -30.56
C GLN A 177 17.81 12.52 -30.56
N ARG A 178 16.85 11.60 -30.42
CA ARG A 178 17.11 10.15 -30.49
C ARG A 178 17.62 9.72 -31.85
N LEU A 179 17.02 10.21 -32.93
CA LEU A 179 17.49 9.96 -34.30
C LEU A 179 18.94 10.42 -34.48
N LYS A 180 19.27 11.65 -34.06
CA LYS A 180 20.64 12.17 -34.13
C LYS A 180 21.65 11.32 -33.35
N ARG A 181 21.26 10.82 -32.16
CA ARG A 181 22.11 9.90 -31.38
C ARG A 181 22.35 8.59 -32.14
N LEU A 182 21.31 8.00 -32.73
CA LEU A 182 21.43 6.77 -33.52
C LEU A 182 22.28 6.96 -34.78
N GLU A 183 22.12 8.08 -35.48
CA GLU A 183 22.95 8.43 -36.64
C GLU A 183 24.44 8.57 -36.26
N ASN A 184 24.73 9.18 -35.12
CA ASN A 184 26.10 9.28 -34.59
C ASN A 184 26.66 7.90 -34.25
N LEU A 185 25.89 7.06 -33.55
CA LEU A 185 26.31 5.68 -33.23
C LEU A 185 26.60 4.86 -34.50
N ILE A 186 25.76 4.97 -35.53
CA ILE A 186 26.01 4.29 -36.81
C ILE A 186 27.31 4.79 -37.45
N LYS A 187 27.56 6.10 -37.41
CA LYS A 187 28.79 6.71 -37.94
C LYS A 187 30.03 6.24 -37.17
N GLU A 188 29.94 6.13 -35.85
CA GLU A 188 31.00 5.60 -34.99
C GLU A 188 31.26 4.12 -35.24
N MET A 189 30.21 3.30 -35.30
CA MET A 189 30.32 1.86 -35.62
C MET A 189 30.96 1.63 -37.00
N ARG A 190 30.57 2.41 -38.01
CA ARG A 190 31.21 2.34 -39.34
C ARG A 190 32.69 2.70 -39.29
N LYS A 191 33.07 3.70 -38.47
CA LYS A 191 34.49 4.07 -38.27
C LYS A 191 35.25 3.01 -37.47
N ALA A 192 34.66 2.44 -36.42
CA ALA A 192 35.27 1.39 -35.61
C ALA A 192 35.50 0.12 -36.43
N SER A 193 34.59 -0.21 -37.36
CA SER A 193 34.75 -1.33 -38.30
C SER A 193 35.95 -1.18 -39.25
N ILE A 194 36.53 0.02 -39.37
CA ILE A 194 37.70 0.28 -40.22
C ILE A 194 38.94 0.38 -39.32
N GLY A 195 39.65 -0.75 -39.16
CA GLY A 195 41.04 -0.76 -38.69
C GLY A 195 41.29 -0.63 -37.18
N THR A 196 40.36 -1.07 -36.31
CA THR A 196 40.61 -1.10 -34.85
C THR A 196 40.77 -2.51 -34.29
N THR A 197 41.66 -2.66 -33.31
CA THR A 197 41.85 -3.90 -32.54
C THR A 197 40.79 -4.00 -31.42
N PRO A 198 40.36 -5.20 -31.01
CA PRO A 198 39.35 -5.40 -29.98
C PRO A 198 39.62 -4.65 -28.65
N ASP A 199 40.88 -4.61 -28.20
CA ASP A 199 41.27 -3.89 -26.98
C ASP A 199 41.06 -2.37 -27.07
N GLY A 200 41.24 -1.79 -28.27
CA GLY A 200 41.01 -0.36 -28.50
C GLY A 200 39.52 0.02 -28.46
N ILE A 201 38.63 -0.91 -28.80
CA ILE A 201 37.18 -0.72 -28.70
C ILE A 201 36.75 -0.77 -27.23
N ILE A 202 37.29 -1.73 -26.46
CA ILE A 202 36.97 -1.88 -25.03
C ILE A 202 37.32 -0.63 -24.23
N ARG A 203 38.55 -0.09 -24.41
CA ARG A 203 38.97 1.13 -23.70
C ARG A 203 38.07 2.34 -23.96
N ARG A 204 37.62 2.53 -25.21
CA ARG A 204 36.70 3.63 -25.55
C ARG A 204 35.32 3.44 -24.91
N LEU A 205 34.79 2.22 -24.92
CA LEU A 205 33.51 1.94 -24.26
C LEU A 205 33.59 2.15 -22.75
N GLU A 206 34.72 1.82 -22.11
CA GLU A 206 34.95 2.09 -20.69
C GLU A 206 34.97 3.60 -20.39
N GLU A 207 35.61 4.41 -21.25
CA GLU A 207 35.57 5.87 -21.15
C GLU A 207 34.14 6.42 -21.32
N ASP A 208 33.38 5.96 -22.33
CA ASP A 208 32.00 6.38 -22.56
C ASP A 208 31.07 6.00 -21.40
N VAL A 209 31.26 4.83 -20.79
CA VAL A 209 30.50 4.38 -19.61
C VAL A 209 30.83 5.27 -18.41
N ASN A 210 32.10 5.62 -18.19
CA ASN A 210 32.49 6.51 -17.10
C ASN A 210 31.92 7.92 -17.28
N VAL A 211 31.95 8.47 -18.50
CA VAL A 211 31.35 9.78 -18.81
C VAL A 211 29.83 9.75 -18.63
N ASN A 212 29.14 8.69 -19.09
CA ASN A 212 27.70 8.54 -18.88
C ASN A 212 27.34 8.40 -17.41
N ASN A 213 28.13 7.65 -16.62
CA ASN A 213 27.93 7.53 -15.18
C ASN A 213 28.04 8.89 -14.49
N TYR A 214 29.05 9.69 -14.83
CA TYR A 214 29.20 11.05 -14.31
C TYR A 214 27.99 11.94 -14.66
N MET A 215 27.55 11.90 -15.93
CA MET A 215 26.40 12.68 -16.40
C MET A 215 25.09 12.29 -15.69
N VAL A 216 24.85 11.01 -15.45
CA VAL A 216 23.63 10.50 -14.83
C VAL A 216 23.63 10.67 -13.30
N THR A 217 24.78 10.51 -12.64
CA THR A 217 24.86 10.53 -11.18
C THR A 217 25.04 11.94 -10.61
N GLU A 218 25.79 12.80 -11.29
CA GLU A 218 26.15 14.13 -10.75
C GLU A 218 25.50 15.29 -11.50
N LYS A 219 25.36 15.19 -12.84
CA LYS A 219 25.03 16.35 -13.67
C LYS A 219 23.52 16.52 -13.91
N LEU A 220 22.85 15.48 -14.39
CA LEU A 220 21.42 15.50 -14.73
C LEU A 220 20.45 15.61 -13.52
N PRO A 221 20.72 15.01 -12.34
CA PRO A 221 19.82 15.12 -11.20
C PRO A 221 19.76 16.51 -10.55
N ASN A 222 20.71 17.39 -10.88
CA ASN A 222 20.88 18.72 -10.29
C ASN A 222 20.45 19.87 -11.24
N ASP A 223 19.99 19.57 -12.45
CA ASP A 223 19.44 20.52 -13.45
C ASP A 223 17.91 20.40 -13.51
#